data_AF-I2AW08-F1
#
_entry.id   AF-I2AW08-F1
#
_cell.length_a   1.000
_cell.length_b   1.000
_cell.length_c   1.000
_cell.angle_alpha   90.00
_cell.angle_beta   90.00
_cell.angle_gamma   90.00
#
_symmetry.space_group_name_H-M   'P 1'
#
loop_
_entity.id
_entity.type
_entity.pdbx_description
1 polymer ?
#
loop_
_entity_poly.entity_id
_entity_poly.type
_entity_poly.pdbx_seq_one_letter_code
_entity_poly.pdbx_strand_id
1 'polypeptide(L)'
;LAYNQIAPFLRFAHLTANQAILDAAASGGARRLHIIDLDAAHGVQWPPLLQAIADRADPAVGPPEVRITGAGPDRDVLLRTGDRLRAFASSLKLPFRFHPLLLPCTAQLAADPATGLDLHPDETLAVNCVLFLHRLRGEGEVATFLKWVKSMNPAVVTIAEKEASSDGCPDDLPRRVAAAMGYYSAVFDALEATAPPGSADRLLVESEVLGREIDAALAAAPAPGRVGEHSWGFEAWASAARAAGLSPRPLSAFAVSQARLLLRLHYPSE
;
A
#
# COMPACT_ATOMS: atom_id res chain seq x y z
N LEU A 1 4.37 2.86 13.88
CA LEU A 1 3.56 4.09 13.90
C LEU A 1 4.42 5.36 13.94
N ALA A 2 5.48 5.41 14.77
CA ALA A 2 6.40 6.55 14.86
C ALA A 2 6.93 7.03 13.49
N TYR A 3 7.34 6.11 12.61
CA TYR A 3 7.82 6.48 11.27
C TYR A 3 6.79 7.29 10.45
N ASN A 4 5.50 6.94 10.54
CA ASN A 4 4.41 7.65 9.85
C ASN A 4 4.09 9.02 10.46
N GLN A 5 4.59 9.31 11.67
CA GLN A 5 4.40 10.59 12.35
C GLN A 5 5.50 11.58 11.97
N ILE A 6 6.73 11.08 11.81
CA ILE A 6 7.89 11.92 11.50
C ILE A 6 8.16 12.04 10.00
N ALA A 7 7.66 11.12 9.16
CA ALA A 7 7.81 11.19 7.71
C ALA A 7 6.49 10.99 6.96
N PRO A 8 6.25 11.73 5.86
CA PRO A 8 5.00 11.65 5.11
C PRO A 8 4.95 10.49 4.10
N PHE A 9 5.95 9.62 4.02
CA PHE A 9 6.07 8.60 2.95
C PHE A 9 4.83 7.70 2.84
N LEU A 10 4.43 7.09 3.96
CA LEU A 10 3.27 6.20 3.95
C LEU A 10 1.95 6.97 3.78
N ARG A 11 1.85 8.18 4.36
CA ARG A 11 0.69 9.06 4.17
C ARG A 11 0.52 9.47 2.71
N PHE A 12 1.63 9.74 2.01
CA PHE A 12 1.65 10.02 0.58
C PHE A 12 1.09 8.84 -0.19
N ALA A 13 1.64 7.63 0.02
CA ALA A 13 1.16 6.42 -0.64
C ALA A 13 -0.35 6.18 -0.40
N HIS A 14 -0.79 6.28 0.86
CA HIS A 14 -2.19 6.10 1.23
C HIS A 14 -3.12 7.12 0.58
N LEU A 15 -2.82 8.42 0.67
CA LEU A 15 -3.69 9.47 0.14
C LEU A 15 -3.76 9.43 -1.39
N THR A 16 -2.63 9.18 -2.05
CA THR A 16 -2.60 9.03 -3.51
C THR A 16 -3.37 7.80 -3.97
N ALA A 17 -3.20 6.65 -3.30
CA ALA A 17 -3.99 5.44 -3.59
C ALA A 17 -5.48 5.66 -3.34
N ASN A 18 -5.85 6.27 -2.20
CA ASN A 18 -7.22 6.58 -1.84
C ASN A 18 -7.90 7.47 -2.90
N GLN A 19 -7.21 8.49 -3.42
CA GLN A 19 -7.79 9.34 -4.46
C GLN A 19 -8.02 8.56 -5.76
N ALA A 20 -7.11 7.66 -6.16
CA ALA A 20 -7.32 6.80 -7.33
C ALA A 20 -8.52 5.83 -7.15
N ILE A 21 -8.68 5.26 -5.94
CA ILE A 21 -9.84 4.42 -5.59
C ILE A 21 -11.14 5.24 -5.65
N LEU A 22 -11.11 6.46 -5.12
CA LEU A 22 -12.26 7.35 -5.08
C LEU A 22 -12.68 7.80 -6.49
N ASP A 23 -11.72 8.09 -7.36
CA ASP A 23 -11.97 8.43 -8.77
C ASP A 23 -12.59 7.23 -9.53
N ALA A 24 -12.13 6.01 -9.24
CA ALA A 24 -12.70 4.79 -9.82
C ALA A 24 -14.13 4.52 -9.32
N ALA A 25 -14.38 4.68 -8.02
CA ALA A 25 -15.71 4.53 -7.42
C ALA A 25 -16.73 5.53 -7.98
N ALA A 26 -16.31 6.78 -8.21
CA ALA A 26 -17.18 7.80 -8.79
C ALA A 26 -17.54 7.52 -10.27
N SER A 27 -16.63 6.88 -11.02
CA SER A 27 -16.81 6.62 -12.45
C SER A 27 -17.71 5.40 -12.75
N GLY A 28 -17.77 4.44 -11.82
CA GLY A 28 -18.42 3.14 -12.06
C GLY A 28 -19.94 3.14 -11.89
N GLY A 29 -20.54 4.19 -11.33
CA GLY A 29 -21.98 4.26 -11.02
C GLY A 29 -22.50 3.22 -10.02
N ALA A 30 -21.64 2.28 -9.59
CA ALA A 30 -21.98 1.21 -8.66
C ALA A 30 -22.30 1.78 -7.28
N ARG A 31 -23.30 1.17 -6.64
CA ARG A 31 -23.71 1.50 -5.26
C ARG A 31 -22.96 0.71 -4.20
N ARG A 32 -21.98 -0.08 -4.63
CA ARG A 32 -21.07 -0.87 -3.79
C ARG A 32 -19.64 -0.65 -4.23
N LEU A 33 -18.77 -0.35 -3.27
CA LEU A 33 -17.32 -0.31 -3.43
C LEU A 33 -16.72 -1.46 -2.62
N HIS A 34 -15.95 -2.32 -3.27
CA HIS A 34 -15.18 -3.36 -2.60
C HIS A 34 -13.69 -3.11 -2.76
N ILE A 35 -13.00 -2.99 -1.64
CA ILE A 35 -11.55 -2.79 -1.58
C ILE A 35 -10.92 -4.06 -1.03
N ILE A 36 -10.00 -4.64 -1.79
CA ILE A 36 -9.11 -5.69 -1.30
C ILE A 36 -7.81 -4.99 -0.88
N ASP A 37 -7.51 -5.05 0.41
CA ASP A 37 -6.29 -4.50 1.00
C ASP A 37 -5.37 -5.62 1.41
N LEU A 38 -4.22 -5.74 0.76
CA LEU A 38 -3.33 -6.89 0.91
C LEU A 38 -2.42 -6.81 2.14
N ASP A 39 -2.37 -5.65 2.79
CA ASP A 39 -1.70 -5.46 4.08
C ASP A 39 -2.52 -4.51 4.98
N ALA A 40 -3.67 -5.01 5.42
CA ALA A 40 -4.62 -4.21 6.18
C ALA A 40 -4.20 -3.89 7.60
N ALA A 41 -3.11 -4.49 8.08
CA ALA A 41 -2.52 -4.36 9.42
C ALA A 41 -3.30 -3.45 10.38
N HIS A 42 -2.95 -2.17 10.48
CA HIS A 42 -3.57 -1.22 11.40
C HIS A 42 -4.75 -0.43 10.81
N GLY A 43 -5.04 -0.57 9.52
CA GLY A 43 -6.18 0.06 8.82
C GLY A 43 -6.11 1.57 8.69
N VAL A 44 -4.97 2.20 8.95
CA VAL A 44 -4.84 3.67 9.02
C VAL A 44 -5.03 4.38 7.66
N GLN A 45 -4.96 3.65 6.55
CA GLN A 45 -5.24 4.17 5.21
C GLN A 45 -6.72 4.55 5.04
N TRP A 46 -7.63 3.80 5.66
CA TRP A 46 -9.04 3.79 5.29
C TRP A 46 -9.90 4.92 5.86
N PRO A 47 -9.70 5.42 7.10
CA PRO A 47 -10.56 6.48 7.65
C PRO A 47 -10.66 7.74 6.77
N PRO A 48 -9.57 8.30 6.20
CA PRO A 48 -9.68 9.44 5.29
C PRO A 48 -10.49 9.14 4.02
N LEU A 49 -10.41 7.91 3.49
CA LEU A 49 -11.20 7.51 2.33
C LEU A 49 -12.69 7.38 2.68
N LEU A 50 -13.01 6.73 3.80
CA LEU A 50 -14.39 6.57 4.27
C LEU A 50 -15.05 7.93 4.53
N GLN A 51 -14.31 8.87 5.12
CA GLN A 51 -14.76 10.26 5.29
C GLN A 51 -15.04 10.91 3.93
N ALA A 52 -14.10 10.84 2.98
CA ALA A 52 -14.26 11.43 1.67
C ALA A 52 -15.44 10.84 0.87
N ILE A 53 -15.73 9.54 1.03
CA ILE A 53 -16.90 8.89 0.43
C ILE A 53 -18.20 9.41 1.06
N ALA A 54 -18.24 9.53 2.39
CA ALA A 54 -19.41 10.05 3.10
C ALA A 54 -19.69 11.52 2.73
N ASP A 55 -18.65 12.36 2.69
CA ASP A 55 -18.78 13.80 2.40
C ASP A 55 -19.22 14.09 0.96
N ARG A 56 -18.91 13.20 0.02
CA ARG A 56 -19.29 13.32 -1.40
C ARG A 56 -20.61 12.65 -1.74
N ALA A 57 -21.28 12.05 -0.75
CA ALA A 57 -22.53 11.36 -0.97
C ALA A 57 -23.64 12.31 -1.42
N ASP A 58 -24.41 11.90 -2.44
CA ASP A 58 -25.62 12.61 -2.82
C ASP A 58 -26.65 12.52 -1.67
N PRO A 59 -27.16 13.65 -1.13
CA PRO A 59 -28.13 13.62 -0.03
C PRO A 59 -29.44 12.87 -0.35
N ALA A 60 -29.85 12.80 -1.62
CA ALA A 60 -31.07 12.11 -2.04
C ALA A 60 -30.89 10.58 -2.12
N VAL A 61 -29.66 10.11 -2.41
CA VAL A 61 -29.35 8.69 -2.63
C VAL A 61 -28.61 8.05 -1.45
N GLY A 62 -27.83 8.85 -0.71
CA GLY A 62 -26.94 8.41 0.36
C GLY A 62 -25.60 7.84 -0.15
N PRO A 63 -24.65 7.57 0.77
CA PRO A 63 -23.34 7.04 0.41
C PRO A 63 -23.44 5.58 -0.09
N PRO A 64 -22.51 5.11 -0.94
CA PRO A 64 -22.47 3.70 -1.34
C PRO A 64 -22.13 2.80 -0.14
N GLU A 65 -22.44 1.50 -0.26
CA GLU A 65 -21.91 0.51 0.68
C GLU A 65 -20.42 0.29 0.41
N VAL A 66 -19.60 0.39 1.46
CA VAL A 66 -18.16 0.15 1.38
C VAL A 66 -17.81 -1.17 2.07
N ARG A 67 -17.19 -2.07 1.33
CA ARG A 67 -16.68 -3.33 1.82
C ARG A 67 -15.16 -3.34 1.73
N ILE A 68 -14.49 -3.69 2.82
CA ILE A 68 -13.04 -3.91 2.83
C ILE A 68 -12.78 -5.38 3.15
N THR A 69 -12.09 -6.07 2.25
CA THR A 69 -11.45 -7.35 2.54
C THR A 69 -10.00 -7.04 2.92
N GLY A 70 -9.71 -7.09 4.21
CA GLY A 70 -8.40 -6.74 4.75
C GLY A 70 -7.57 -7.98 5.04
N ALA A 71 -6.41 -8.08 4.39
CA ALA A 71 -5.55 -9.23 4.46
C ALA A 71 -4.37 -9.01 5.42
N GLY A 72 -3.89 -10.10 6.03
CA GLY A 72 -2.76 -10.05 6.96
C GLY A 72 -2.53 -11.37 7.69
N PRO A 73 -1.38 -11.51 8.39
CA PRO A 73 -0.97 -12.77 9.00
C PRO A 73 -1.64 -13.07 10.36
N ASP A 74 -2.20 -12.05 11.02
CA ASP A 74 -2.76 -12.15 12.36
C ASP A 74 -4.27 -11.84 12.34
N ARG A 75 -5.08 -12.86 12.61
CA ARG A 75 -6.54 -12.75 12.61
C ARG A 75 -7.05 -11.78 13.67
N ASP A 76 -6.48 -11.76 14.86
CA ASP A 76 -6.95 -10.91 15.94
C ASP A 76 -6.62 -9.44 15.67
N VAL A 77 -5.47 -9.17 15.05
CA VAL A 77 -5.14 -7.83 14.52
C VAL A 77 -6.18 -7.39 13.49
N LEU A 78 -6.51 -8.24 12.52
CA LEU A 78 -7.50 -7.92 11.49
C LEU A 78 -8.89 -7.68 12.08
N LEU A 79 -9.32 -8.48 13.05
CA LEU A 79 -10.60 -8.28 13.74
C LEU A 79 -10.65 -6.92 14.46
N ARG A 80 -9.62 -6.59 15.26
CA ARG A 80 -9.52 -5.28 15.93
C ARG A 80 -9.49 -4.13 14.94
N THR A 81 -8.83 -4.29 13.79
CA THR A 81 -8.84 -3.29 12.73
C THR A 81 -10.23 -3.14 12.11
N GLY A 82 -10.91 -4.25 11.82
CA GLY A 82 -12.29 -4.24 11.33
C GLY A 82 -13.27 -3.56 12.29
N ASP A 83 -13.14 -3.78 13.60
CA ASP A 83 -13.99 -3.17 14.61
C ASP A 83 -13.78 -1.64 14.70
N ARG A 84 -12.53 -1.18 14.65
CA ARG A 84 -12.21 0.25 14.60
C ARG A 84 -12.77 0.92 13.35
N LEU A 85 -12.64 0.27 12.19
CA LEU A 85 -13.17 0.79 10.93
C LEU A 85 -14.71 0.79 10.92
N ARG A 86 -15.36 -0.25 11.45
CA ARG A 86 -16.82 -0.31 11.63
C ARG A 86 -17.32 0.82 12.54
N ALA A 87 -16.67 1.04 13.68
CA ALA A 87 -17.03 2.12 14.59
C ALA A 87 -16.88 3.50 13.92
N PHE A 88 -15.78 3.72 13.20
CA PHE A 88 -15.57 4.96 12.45
C PHE A 88 -16.62 5.16 11.35
N ALA A 89 -16.88 4.16 10.51
CA ALA A 89 -17.90 4.23 9.46
C ALA A 89 -19.31 4.48 10.03
N SER A 90 -19.63 3.87 11.18
CA SER A 90 -20.90 4.11 11.88
C SER A 90 -21.07 5.56 12.31
N SER A 91 -19.98 6.20 12.77
CA SER A 91 -19.99 7.64 13.11
C SER A 91 -20.30 8.55 11.91
N LEU A 92 -20.00 8.08 10.70
CA LEU A 92 -20.27 8.75 9.43
C LEU A 92 -21.63 8.38 8.82
N LYS A 93 -22.38 7.46 9.45
CA LYS A 93 -23.59 6.83 8.88
C LYS A 93 -23.33 6.18 7.51
N LEU A 94 -22.11 5.66 7.32
CA LEU A 94 -21.67 5.00 6.09
C LEU A 94 -21.95 3.48 6.19
N PRO A 95 -22.72 2.88 5.27
CA PRO A 95 -22.91 1.43 5.23
C PRO A 95 -21.55 0.74 4.97
N PHE A 96 -21.10 -0.07 5.93
CA PHE A 96 -19.74 -0.59 5.91
C PHE A 96 -19.63 -2.04 6.36
N ARG A 97 -18.80 -2.83 5.67
CA ARG A 97 -18.43 -4.19 6.07
C ARG A 97 -16.92 -4.38 6.00
N PHE A 98 -16.38 -5.11 6.98
CA PHE A 98 -14.99 -5.57 6.97
C PHE A 98 -14.94 -7.10 7.04
N HIS A 99 -14.19 -7.69 6.12
CA HIS A 99 -13.93 -9.13 6.02
C HIS A 99 -12.43 -9.40 6.22
N PRO A 100 -12.04 -10.12 7.28
CA PRO A 100 -10.63 -10.48 7.46
C PRO A 100 -10.24 -11.61 6.51
N LEU A 101 -9.11 -11.45 5.83
CA LEU A 101 -8.49 -12.49 5.02
C LEU A 101 -7.15 -12.91 5.65
N LEU A 102 -7.12 -14.10 6.25
CA LEU A 102 -5.90 -14.60 6.88
C LEU A 102 -4.90 -15.04 5.82
N LEU A 103 -3.75 -14.38 5.77
CA LEU A 103 -2.66 -14.67 4.84
C LEU A 103 -1.37 -14.98 5.61
N PRO A 104 -1.12 -16.26 5.92
CA PRO A 104 0.08 -16.65 6.64
C PRO A 104 1.35 -16.54 5.77
N CYS A 105 1.23 -16.56 4.44
CA CYS A 105 2.31 -16.30 3.49
C CYS A 105 1.77 -15.65 2.20
N THR A 106 2.47 -14.63 1.70
CA THR A 106 2.12 -13.87 0.48
C THR A 106 2.02 -14.74 -0.77
N ALA A 107 2.81 -15.81 -0.84
CA ALA A 107 2.85 -16.77 -1.96
C ALA A 107 1.57 -17.60 -2.14
N GLN A 108 0.71 -17.70 -1.12
CA GLN A 108 -0.46 -18.59 -1.17
C GLN A 108 -1.69 -17.97 -1.84
N LEU A 109 -1.78 -16.64 -1.90
CA LEU A 109 -2.91 -15.91 -2.50
C LEU A 109 -3.19 -16.30 -3.95
N ALA A 110 -2.12 -16.40 -4.76
CA ALA A 110 -2.25 -16.68 -6.18
C ALA A 110 -2.32 -18.19 -6.50
N ALA A 111 -1.93 -19.04 -5.55
CA ALA A 111 -1.79 -20.48 -5.72
C ALA A 111 -2.94 -21.29 -5.13
N ASP A 112 -3.72 -20.72 -4.20
CA ASP A 112 -4.83 -21.44 -3.57
C ASP A 112 -6.20 -21.01 -4.15
N PRO A 113 -6.79 -21.81 -5.07
CA PRO A 113 -8.14 -21.59 -5.57
C PRO A 113 -9.24 -21.70 -4.49
N ALA A 114 -8.92 -22.19 -3.28
CA ALA A 114 -9.82 -22.16 -2.13
C ALA A 114 -9.87 -20.80 -1.41
N THR A 115 -8.98 -19.86 -1.75
CA THR A 115 -9.05 -18.46 -1.29
C THR A 115 -10.16 -17.73 -2.07
N GLY A 116 -11.39 -18.22 -1.93
CA GLY A 116 -12.57 -17.65 -2.56
C GLY A 116 -12.84 -16.27 -2.00
N LEU A 117 -12.48 -15.24 -2.74
CA LEU A 117 -12.97 -13.90 -2.48
C LEU A 117 -14.43 -13.84 -2.92
N ASP A 118 -15.30 -13.44 -2.01
CA ASP A 118 -16.69 -13.14 -2.35
C ASP A 118 -16.69 -11.86 -3.19
N LEU A 119 -16.80 -11.99 -4.51
CA LEU A 119 -16.86 -10.86 -5.44
C LEU A 119 -18.28 -10.74 -5.97
N HIS A 120 -18.80 -9.52 -6.02
CA HIS A 120 -20.14 -9.26 -6.56
C HIS A 120 -20.06 -8.56 -7.91
N PRO A 121 -20.87 -8.96 -8.91
CA PRO A 121 -20.79 -8.40 -10.26
C PRO A 121 -21.21 -6.93 -10.35
N ASP A 122 -21.88 -6.38 -9.33
CA ASP A 122 -22.40 -5.02 -9.28
C ASP A 122 -21.63 -4.11 -8.29
N GLU A 123 -20.42 -4.50 -7.92
CA GLU A 123 -19.51 -3.68 -7.14
C GLU A 123 -18.38 -3.08 -7.99
N THR A 124 -17.95 -1.87 -7.65
CA THR A 124 -16.66 -1.37 -8.11
C THR A 124 -15.57 -2.02 -7.27
N LEU A 125 -14.75 -2.87 -7.89
CA LEU A 125 -13.64 -3.55 -7.22
C LEU A 125 -12.35 -2.72 -7.32
N ALA A 126 -11.69 -2.49 -6.20
CA ALA A 126 -10.36 -1.89 -6.10
C ALA A 126 -9.41 -2.86 -5.38
N VAL A 127 -8.18 -3.00 -5.88
CA VAL A 127 -7.12 -3.78 -5.23
C VAL A 127 -5.98 -2.86 -4.81
N ASN A 128 -5.61 -2.88 -3.53
CA ASN A 128 -4.62 -1.99 -2.94
C ASN A 128 -3.36 -2.77 -2.52
N CYS A 129 -2.24 -2.42 -3.17
CA CYS A 129 -0.92 -3.00 -2.98
C CYS A 129 0.05 -1.90 -2.50
N VAL A 130 -0.10 -1.44 -1.26
CA VAL A 130 0.85 -0.49 -0.65
C VAL A 130 1.91 -1.29 0.12
N LEU A 131 3.17 -1.18 -0.30
CA LEU A 131 4.32 -1.84 0.32
C LEU A 131 4.10 -3.34 0.53
N PHE A 132 3.64 -4.04 -0.53
CA PHE A 132 3.23 -5.44 -0.46
C PHE A 132 3.94 -6.31 -1.50
N LEU A 133 4.02 -5.88 -2.76
CA LEU A 133 4.53 -6.70 -3.86
C LEU A 133 5.99 -7.06 -3.69
N HIS A 134 6.79 -6.21 -3.04
CA HIS A 134 8.19 -6.53 -2.75
C HIS A 134 8.35 -7.78 -1.88
N ARG A 135 7.30 -8.23 -1.17
CA ARG A 135 7.31 -9.42 -0.31
C ARG A 135 6.97 -10.72 -1.05
N LEU A 136 6.70 -10.67 -2.35
CA LEU A 136 6.47 -11.86 -3.17
C LEU A 136 7.81 -12.49 -3.58
N ARG A 137 7.87 -13.81 -3.77
CA ARG A 137 9.15 -14.48 -4.10
C ARG A 137 9.42 -14.53 -5.60
N GLY A 138 10.34 -13.70 -6.06
CA GLY A 138 10.82 -13.75 -7.43
C GLY A 138 9.81 -13.21 -8.44
N GLU A 139 10.29 -12.93 -9.64
CA GLU A 139 9.49 -12.28 -10.69
C GLU A 139 8.27 -13.13 -11.10
N GLY A 140 8.42 -14.46 -11.04
CA GLY A 140 7.35 -15.41 -11.37
C GLY A 140 6.14 -15.33 -10.42
N GLU A 141 6.38 -15.15 -9.12
CA GLU A 141 5.30 -15.01 -8.14
C GLU A 141 4.61 -13.66 -8.30
N VAL A 142 5.37 -12.58 -8.50
CA VAL A 142 4.82 -11.25 -8.83
C VAL A 142 3.93 -11.32 -10.07
N ALA A 143 4.41 -11.95 -11.16
CA ALA A 143 3.64 -12.09 -12.39
C ALA A 143 2.35 -12.92 -12.20
N THR A 144 2.42 -14.00 -11.44
CA THR A 144 1.27 -14.86 -11.13
C THR A 144 0.24 -14.11 -10.29
N PHE A 145 0.70 -13.38 -9.28
CA PHE A 145 -0.13 -12.54 -8.43
C PHE A 145 -0.85 -11.45 -9.24
N LEU A 146 -0.12 -10.70 -10.09
CA LEU A 146 -0.72 -9.64 -10.89
C LEU A 146 -1.71 -10.18 -11.93
N LYS A 147 -1.47 -11.37 -12.50
CA LYS A 147 -2.43 -12.05 -13.37
C LYS A 147 -3.69 -12.47 -12.61
N TRP A 148 -3.54 -13.00 -11.40
CA TRP A 148 -4.66 -13.32 -10.52
C TRP A 148 -5.47 -12.06 -10.18
N VAL A 149 -4.81 -10.95 -9.81
CA VAL A 149 -5.47 -9.66 -9.61
C VAL A 149 -6.22 -9.20 -10.86
N LYS A 150 -5.58 -9.29 -12.03
CA LYS A 150 -6.22 -8.93 -13.30
C LYS A 150 -7.43 -9.80 -13.60
N SER A 151 -7.40 -11.08 -13.25
CA SER A 151 -8.51 -12.03 -13.48
C SER A 151 -9.79 -11.66 -12.71
N MET A 152 -9.67 -10.95 -11.59
CA MET A 152 -10.80 -10.40 -10.84
C MET A 152 -11.46 -9.18 -11.52
N ASN A 153 -10.89 -8.70 -12.62
CA ASN A 153 -11.32 -7.53 -13.37
C ASN A 153 -11.56 -6.26 -12.50
N PRO A 154 -10.58 -5.84 -11.68
CA PRO A 154 -10.73 -4.65 -10.85
C PRO A 154 -10.85 -3.38 -11.68
N ALA A 155 -11.64 -2.43 -11.21
CA ALA A 155 -11.76 -1.10 -11.80
C ALA A 155 -10.46 -0.30 -11.65
N VAL A 156 -9.72 -0.53 -10.55
CA VAL A 156 -8.41 0.07 -10.29
C VAL A 156 -7.54 -0.85 -9.44
N VAL A 157 -6.24 -0.85 -9.72
CA VAL A 157 -5.20 -1.45 -8.87
C VAL A 157 -4.25 -0.34 -8.48
N THR A 158 -4.05 -0.12 -7.17
CA THR A 158 -3.07 0.84 -6.66
C THR A 158 -1.81 0.10 -6.23
N ILE A 159 -0.66 0.51 -6.76
CA ILE A 159 0.64 -0.06 -6.43
C ILE A 159 1.52 1.07 -5.92
N ALA A 160 2.02 0.94 -4.69
CA ALA A 160 2.97 1.88 -4.09
C ALA A 160 4.11 1.07 -3.47
N GLU A 161 5.31 1.20 -4.03
CA GLU A 161 6.50 0.47 -3.61
C GLU A 161 7.66 1.43 -3.34
N LYS A 162 8.69 0.94 -2.63
CA LYS A 162 9.93 1.70 -2.47
C LYS A 162 10.66 1.72 -3.82
N GLU A 163 11.13 2.91 -4.22
CA GLU A 163 11.97 3.04 -5.41
C GLU A 163 13.37 2.54 -5.08
N ALA A 164 13.75 1.42 -5.67
CA ALA A 164 15.08 0.85 -5.52
C ALA A 164 15.87 0.93 -6.84
N SER A 165 17.16 1.23 -6.73
CA SER A 165 18.08 1.38 -7.87
C SER A 165 18.84 0.10 -8.22
N SER A 166 18.46 -1.06 -7.67
CA SER A 166 19.23 -2.29 -7.88
C SER A 166 18.92 -2.89 -9.25
N ASP A 167 19.90 -2.89 -10.15
CA ASP A 167 19.85 -3.48 -11.50
C ASP A 167 19.88 -5.03 -11.48
N GLY A 168 19.28 -5.68 -10.48
CA GLY A 168 19.10 -7.14 -10.48
C GLY A 168 20.38 -7.96 -10.29
N CYS A 169 21.43 -7.41 -9.68
CA CYS A 169 22.65 -8.16 -9.31
C CYS A 169 22.76 -8.35 -7.78
N PRO A 170 22.01 -9.30 -7.20
CA PRO A 170 21.95 -9.49 -5.74
C PRO A 170 23.27 -9.97 -5.11
N ASP A 171 24.19 -10.55 -5.88
CA ASP A 171 25.44 -11.11 -5.35
C ASP A 171 26.59 -10.09 -5.23
N ASP A 172 26.41 -8.86 -5.74
CA ASP A 172 27.44 -7.81 -5.73
C ASP A 172 27.27 -6.88 -4.51
N LEU A 173 28.02 -7.18 -3.44
CA LEU A 173 27.99 -6.38 -2.21
C LEU A 173 28.32 -4.89 -2.45
N PRO A 174 29.40 -4.51 -3.16
CA PRO A 174 29.66 -3.11 -3.50
C PRO A 174 28.48 -2.39 -4.14
N ARG A 175 27.80 -3.02 -5.11
CA ARG A 175 26.60 -2.43 -5.73
C ARG A 175 25.44 -2.29 -4.76
N ARG A 176 25.18 -3.31 -3.93
CA ARG A 176 24.12 -3.23 -2.89
C ARG A 176 24.39 -2.13 -1.88
N VAL A 177 25.64 -1.96 -1.45
CA VAL A 177 26.06 -0.86 -0.58
C VAL A 177 25.82 0.49 -1.26
N ALA A 178 26.23 0.66 -2.51
CA ALA A 178 26.01 1.92 -3.23
C ALA A 178 24.52 2.27 -3.39
N ALA A 179 23.69 1.28 -3.74
CA ALA A 179 22.25 1.45 -3.86
C ALA A 179 21.59 1.80 -2.51
N ALA A 180 21.93 1.06 -1.45
CA ALA A 180 21.44 1.31 -0.10
C ALA A 180 21.86 2.70 0.40
N MET A 181 23.13 3.08 0.21
CA MET A 181 23.62 4.42 0.57
C MET A 181 22.84 5.51 -0.17
N GLY A 182 22.61 5.37 -1.48
CA GLY A 182 21.84 6.35 -2.24
C GLY A 182 20.40 6.52 -1.74
N TYR A 183 19.70 5.41 -1.49
CA TYR A 183 18.33 5.43 -0.99
C TYR A 183 18.25 5.94 0.46
N TYR A 184 19.00 5.33 1.39
CA TYR A 184 18.88 5.65 2.80
C TYR A 184 19.47 7.02 3.15
N SER A 185 20.49 7.52 2.45
CA SER A 185 20.94 8.91 2.69
C SER A 185 19.82 9.91 2.44
N ALA A 186 19.07 9.77 1.33
CA ALA A 186 17.93 10.63 1.04
C ALA A 186 16.79 10.48 2.07
N VAL A 187 16.58 9.27 2.60
CA VAL A 187 15.59 9.03 3.68
C VAL A 187 16.03 9.72 4.98
N PHE A 188 17.30 9.61 5.36
CA PHE A 188 17.84 10.25 6.56
C PHE A 188 17.83 11.79 6.43
N ASP A 189 18.17 12.33 5.27
CA ASP A 189 18.06 13.78 4.98
C ASP A 189 16.62 14.27 5.13
N ALA A 190 15.65 13.49 4.63
CA ALA A 190 14.23 13.80 4.79
C ALA A 190 13.78 13.75 6.25
N LEU A 191 14.27 12.80 7.06
CA LEU A 191 13.98 12.75 8.49
C LEU A 191 14.61 13.93 9.25
N GLU A 192 15.80 14.37 8.85
CA GLU A 192 16.46 15.52 9.44
C GLU A 192 15.66 16.81 9.24
N ALA A 193 15.01 16.96 8.10
CA ALA A 193 14.18 18.12 7.81
C ALA A 193 12.88 18.18 8.64
N THR A 194 12.39 17.06 9.18
CA THR A 194 11.10 17.00 9.93
C THR A 194 11.26 16.72 11.42
N ALA A 195 12.38 16.17 11.86
CA ALA A 195 12.59 15.74 13.24
C ALA A 195 13.97 16.16 13.79
N PRO A 196 14.01 16.81 14.96
CA PRO A 196 15.26 17.29 15.54
C PRO A 196 16.18 16.11 15.94
N PRO A 197 17.52 16.30 15.94
CA PRO A 197 18.48 15.21 16.23
C PRO A 197 18.28 14.50 17.57
N GLY A 198 17.72 15.16 18.58
CA GLY A 198 17.43 14.58 19.90
C GLY A 198 16.06 13.91 20.03
N SER A 199 15.29 13.81 18.95
CA SER A 199 13.95 13.20 18.98
C SER A 199 14.03 11.70 19.26
N ALA A 200 13.36 11.24 20.33
CA ALA A 200 13.29 9.82 20.67
C ALA A 200 12.61 9.00 19.54
N ASP A 201 11.59 9.55 18.90
CA ASP A 201 10.91 8.90 17.78
C ASP A 201 11.82 8.77 16.56
N ARG A 202 12.66 9.78 16.29
CA ARG A 202 13.65 9.74 15.20
C ARG A 202 14.68 8.65 15.46
N LEU A 203 15.30 8.65 16.64
CA LEU A 203 16.31 7.65 17.01
C LEU A 203 15.75 6.22 16.96
N LEU A 204 14.50 6.02 17.41
CA LEU A 204 13.82 4.74 17.31
C LEU A 204 13.61 4.30 15.86
N VAL A 205 13.17 5.21 14.98
CA VAL A 205 12.96 4.91 13.57
C VAL A 205 14.28 4.60 12.86
N GLU A 206 15.32 5.40 13.10
CA GLU A 206 16.65 5.21 12.49
C GLU A 206 17.26 3.87 12.91
N SER A 207 17.20 3.52 14.21
CA SER A 207 17.83 2.29 14.72
C SER A 207 16.99 1.03 14.49
N GLU A 208 15.69 1.06 14.78
CA GLU A 208 14.86 -0.16 14.81
C GLU A 208 14.10 -0.43 13.51
N VAL A 209 13.87 0.60 12.69
CA VAL A 209 13.21 0.45 11.39
C VAL A 209 14.25 0.50 10.29
N LEU A 210 14.89 1.65 10.07
CA LEU A 210 15.82 1.83 8.95
C LEU A 210 17.07 0.95 9.11
N GLY A 211 17.62 0.84 10.32
CA GLY A 211 18.75 -0.05 10.58
C GLY A 211 18.48 -1.50 10.16
N ARG A 212 17.31 -2.04 10.49
CA ARG A 212 16.92 -3.41 10.08
C ARG A 212 16.71 -3.54 8.57
N GLU A 213 16.13 -2.52 7.93
CA GLU A 213 15.96 -2.50 6.48
C GLU A 213 17.31 -2.38 5.75
N ILE A 214 18.27 -1.62 6.30
CA ILE A 214 19.65 -1.54 5.81
C ILE A 214 20.34 -2.91 5.95
N ASP A 215 20.27 -3.52 7.14
CA ASP A 215 20.84 -4.86 7.37
C ASP A 215 20.27 -5.89 6.39
N ALA A 216 18.96 -5.84 6.12
CA ALA A 216 18.30 -6.70 5.15
C ALA A 216 18.78 -6.43 3.70
N ALA A 217 18.94 -5.16 3.31
CA ALA A 217 19.44 -4.80 1.98
C ALA A 217 20.91 -5.22 1.77
N LEU A 218 21.72 -5.20 2.84
CA LEU A 218 23.14 -5.57 2.82
C LEU A 218 23.38 -7.07 3.08
N ALA A 219 22.39 -7.81 3.54
CA ALA A 219 22.47 -9.26 3.69
C ALA A 219 22.68 -9.94 2.32
N ALA A 220 23.54 -10.96 2.26
CA ALA A 220 23.69 -11.79 1.06
C ALA A 220 22.33 -12.39 0.64
N ALA A 221 22.17 -12.70 -0.64
CA ALA A 221 20.93 -13.26 -1.20
C ALA A 221 20.36 -14.33 -0.26
N PRO A 222 19.05 -14.28 0.05
CA PRO A 222 18.47 -15.18 1.03
C PRO A 222 18.74 -16.64 0.66
N ALA A 223 19.13 -17.44 1.65
CA ALA A 223 19.22 -18.89 1.50
C ALA A 223 17.90 -19.43 0.89
N PRO A 224 17.95 -20.48 0.04
CA PRO A 224 16.77 -21.02 -0.60
C PRO A 224 15.68 -21.33 0.44
N GLY A 225 14.53 -20.66 0.31
CA GLY A 225 13.37 -20.79 1.21
C GLY A 225 13.03 -19.54 2.03
N ARG A 226 13.94 -18.58 2.21
CA ARG A 226 13.58 -17.26 2.78
C ARG A 226 12.93 -16.38 1.71
N VAL A 227 11.88 -15.65 2.09
CA VAL A 227 11.27 -14.63 1.25
C VAL A 227 12.30 -13.50 1.09
N GLY A 228 12.85 -13.34 -0.11
CA GLY A 228 13.68 -12.17 -0.42
C GLY A 228 12.78 -11.01 -0.79
N GLU A 229 13.16 -9.80 -0.36
CA GLU A 229 12.46 -8.58 -0.76
C GLU A 229 12.94 -8.14 -2.16
N HIS A 230 12.02 -7.85 -3.07
CA HIS A 230 12.36 -7.26 -4.36
C HIS A 230 12.80 -5.82 -4.20
N SER A 231 14.00 -5.52 -4.69
CA SER A 231 14.51 -4.16 -4.85
C SER A 231 14.37 -3.70 -6.30
N TRP A 232 13.13 -3.65 -6.79
CA TRP A 232 12.79 -3.17 -8.12
C TRP A 232 12.49 -1.66 -8.13
N GLY A 233 12.91 -0.99 -9.20
CA GLY A 233 12.51 0.39 -9.49
C GLY A 233 11.16 0.48 -10.21
N PHE A 234 10.67 1.71 -10.36
CA PHE A 234 9.35 2.01 -10.93
C PHE A 234 9.10 1.32 -12.29
N GLU A 235 10.06 1.39 -13.21
CA GLU A 235 9.90 0.82 -14.55
C GLU A 235 9.79 -0.71 -14.54
N ALA A 236 10.48 -1.39 -13.61
CA ALA A 236 10.37 -2.84 -13.46
C ALA A 236 8.98 -3.23 -12.94
N TRP A 237 8.47 -2.54 -11.90
CA TRP A 237 7.10 -2.73 -11.42
C TRP A 237 6.05 -2.45 -12.50
N ALA A 238 6.23 -1.34 -13.24
CA ALA A 238 5.33 -0.95 -14.31
C ALA A 238 5.36 -1.96 -15.47
N SER A 239 6.54 -2.49 -15.83
CA SER A 239 6.70 -3.53 -16.83
C SER A 239 5.99 -4.83 -16.43
N ALA A 240 6.18 -5.29 -15.19
CA ALA A 240 5.50 -6.47 -14.66
C ALA A 240 3.97 -6.32 -14.67
N ALA A 241 3.45 -5.16 -14.26
CA ALA A 241 2.03 -4.86 -14.32
C ALA A 241 1.48 -4.88 -15.76
N ARG A 242 2.20 -4.27 -16.72
CA ARG A 242 1.82 -4.29 -18.14
C ARG A 242 1.83 -5.71 -18.71
N ALA A 243 2.85 -6.51 -18.38
CA ALA A 243 2.96 -7.90 -18.80
C ALA A 243 1.82 -8.79 -18.25
N ALA A 244 1.24 -8.42 -17.09
CA ALA A 244 0.04 -9.06 -16.54
C ALA A 244 -1.28 -8.55 -17.15
N GLY A 245 -1.25 -7.59 -18.08
CA GLY A 245 -2.43 -7.03 -18.74
C GLY A 245 -3.09 -5.87 -18.01
N LEU A 246 -2.40 -5.26 -17.04
CA LEU A 246 -2.82 -3.97 -16.45
C LEU A 246 -2.33 -2.82 -17.33
N SER A 247 -3.08 -1.72 -17.34
CA SER A 247 -2.68 -0.50 -18.04
C SER A 247 -2.48 0.64 -17.04
N PRO A 248 -1.46 1.50 -17.24
CA PRO A 248 -1.22 2.63 -16.36
C PRO A 248 -2.38 3.63 -16.49
N ARG A 249 -2.79 4.20 -15.36
CA ARG A 249 -3.74 5.32 -15.31
C ARG A 249 -3.03 6.55 -14.74
N PRO A 250 -3.11 7.71 -15.41
CA PRO A 250 -2.60 8.96 -14.85
C PRO A 250 -3.29 9.28 -13.53
N LEU A 251 -2.53 9.78 -12.56
CA LEU A 251 -3.09 10.31 -11.32
C LEU A 251 -3.85 11.61 -11.60
N SER A 252 -4.95 11.84 -10.89
CA SER A 252 -5.76 13.05 -11.05
C SER A 252 -5.05 14.30 -10.49
N ALA A 253 -5.45 15.48 -10.99
CA ALA A 253 -4.95 16.75 -10.48
C ALA A 253 -5.22 16.94 -8.97
N PHE A 254 -6.30 16.34 -8.46
CA PHE A 254 -6.60 16.29 -7.03
C PHE A 254 -5.56 15.48 -6.26
N ALA A 255 -5.18 14.29 -6.75
CA ALA A 255 -4.14 13.47 -6.12
C ALA A 255 -2.80 14.21 -6.05
N VAL A 256 -2.41 14.88 -7.14
CA VAL A 256 -1.18 15.70 -7.19
C VAL A 256 -1.25 16.87 -6.21
N SER A 257 -2.40 17.55 -6.13
CA SER A 257 -2.59 18.69 -5.22
C SER A 257 -2.54 18.26 -3.75
N GLN A 258 -3.15 17.13 -3.40
CA GLN A 258 -3.09 16.55 -2.06
C GLN A 258 -1.68 16.15 -1.67
N ALA A 259 -0.92 15.54 -2.58
CA ALA A 259 0.48 15.20 -2.34
C ALA A 259 1.33 16.45 -2.08
N ARG A 260 1.16 17.51 -2.87
CA ARG A 260 1.85 18.80 -2.65
C ARG A 260 1.48 19.44 -1.31
N LEU A 261 0.21 19.40 -0.92
CA LEU A 261 -0.23 19.91 0.37
C LEU A 261 0.39 19.11 1.53
N LEU A 262 0.41 17.78 1.44
CA LEU A 262 1.04 16.92 2.42
C LEU A 262 2.52 17.26 2.61
N LEU A 263 3.24 17.49 1.52
CA LEU A 263 4.64 17.90 1.57
C LEU A 263 4.81 19.26 2.27
N ARG A 264 3.99 20.27 1.95
CA ARG A 264 4.05 21.59 2.61
C ARG A 264 3.79 21.53 4.12
N LEU A 265 2.96 20.58 4.56
CA LEU A 265 2.65 20.39 5.98
C LEU A 265 3.82 19.79 6.77
N HIS A 266 4.69 19.01 6.11
CA HIS A 266 5.83 18.34 6.77
C HIS A 266 7.16 19.06 6.51
N TYR A 267 7.29 19.70 5.34
CA TYR A 267 8.46 20.43 4.89
C TYR A 267 8.02 21.85 4.48
N PRO A 268 7.68 22.72 5.45
CA PRO A 268 7.40 24.11 5.14
C PRO A 268 8.64 24.72 4.51
N SER A 269 8.52 25.19 3.27
CA SER A 269 9.54 26.06 2.67
C SER A 269 9.74 27.27 3.57
N GLU A 270 10.99 27.64 3.86
CA GLU A 270 11.29 29.00 4.33
C GLU A 270 10.83 30.06 3.30
#